data_AF-A0A2E0XKS9-F1
#
_entry.id   AF-A0A2E0XKS9-F1
#
_cell.length_a   1.000
_cell.length_b   1.000
_cell.length_c   1.000
_cell.angle_alpha   90.00
_cell.angle_beta   90.00
_cell.angle_gamma   90.00
#
_symmetry.space_group_name_H-M   'P 1'
#
loop_
_entity.id
_entity.type
_entity.pdbx_description
1 polymer ?
#
loop_
_entity_poly.entity_id
_entity_poly.type
_entity_poly.pdbx_seq_one_letter_code
_entity_poly.pdbx_strand_id
1 'polypeptide(L)' 'MQVLASSYRQITAHIIGVVKRPDVYRLPFPTDLNDFVSAAGRFTDQANLNGLNLAQIVYMVIRS' A
#
# COMPACT_ATOMS: atom_id res chain seq x y z
N MET A 1 0.39 -2.02 33.86
CA MET A 1 -0.50 -2.10 32.68
C MET A 1 0.40 -2.30 31.45
N GLN A 2 0.71 -3.55 31.09
CA GLN A 2 1.48 -3.83 29.87
C GLN A 2 0.50 -3.86 28.70
N VAL A 3 0.65 -2.92 27.78
CA VAL A 3 -0.03 -2.98 26.49
C VAL A 3 0.68 -4.08 25.70
N LEU A 4 0.01 -5.22 25.52
CA LEU A 4 0.44 -6.25 24.58
C LEU A 4 0.36 -5.62 23.19
N ALA A 5 1.47 -5.06 22.71
CA ALA A 5 1.55 -4.58 21.35
C ALA A 5 1.48 -5.80 20.44
N SER A 6 0.27 -6.21 20.04
CA SER A 6 0.11 -7.18 18.98
C SER A 6 0.77 -6.57 17.75
N SER A 7 1.82 -7.21 17.25
CA SER A 7 2.51 -6.84 16.03
C SER A 7 1.55 -7.05 14.85
N TYR A 8 0.67 -6.07 14.62
CA TYR A 8 -0.20 -6.07 13.45
C TYR A 8 0.71 -6.07 12.22
N ARG A 9 0.61 -7.14 11.44
CA ARG A 9 1.30 -7.27 10.16
C ARG A 9 1.00 -6.01 9.34
N GLN A 10 2.03 -5.28 8.93
CA GLN A 10 1.85 -4.09 8.10
C GLN A 10 2.11 -4.43 6.63
N ILE A 11 1.32 -3.84 5.76
CA ILE A 11 1.58 -3.80 4.31
C ILE A 11 2.16 -2.43 4.01
N THR A 12 3.28 -2.41 3.28
CA THR A 12 3.92 -1.18 2.82
C THR A 12 3.79 -1.11 1.31
N ALA A 13 3.28 0.01 0.80
CA ALA A 13 3.17 0.26 -0.63
C ALA A 13 3.75 1.64 -0.97
N HIS A 14 4.49 1.72 -2.07
CA HIS A 14 4.93 2.97 -2.66
C HIS A 14 3.91 3.40 -3.71
N ILE A 15 3.26 4.54 -3.49
CA ILE A 15 2.21 5.06 -4.37
C ILE A 15 2.76 6.26 -5.13
N ILE A 16 2.81 6.12 -6.45
CA ILE A 16 3.35 7.12 -7.39
C ILE A 16 2.36 7.38 -8.51
N GLY A 17 2.61 8.44 -9.29
CA GLY A 17 1.78 8.83 -10.44
C GLY A 17 0.70 9.85 -10.07
N VAL A 18 -0.47 9.73 -10.71
CA VAL A 18 -1.51 10.77 -10.69
C VAL A 18 -2.47 10.60 -9.51
N VAL A 19 -1.94 10.75 -8.30
CA VAL A 19 -2.67 10.76 -7.01
C VAL A 19 -2.43 12.09 -6.29
N LYS A 20 -3.29 12.45 -5.32
CA LYS A 20 -3.16 13.75 -4.62
C LYS A 20 -1.92 13.83 -3.73
N ARG A 21 -1.52 12.72 -3.11
CA ARG A 21 -0.38 12.65 -2.18
C ARG A 21 0.48 11.42 -2.46
N PRO A 22 1.37 11.47 -3.46
CA PRO A 22 2.33 10.39 -3.71
C PRO A 22 3.28 10.23 -2.53
N ASP A 23 3.40 9.02 -1.98
CA ASP A 23 4.30 8.70 -0.87
C ASP A 23 4.37 7.18 -0.64
N VAL A 24 5.17 6.75 0.33
CA VAL A 24 5.17 5.41 0.90
C VAL A 24 4.18 5.33 2.07
N TYR A 25 3.20 4.45 1.94
CA TYR A 25 2.16 4.24 2.95
C TYR A 25 2.37 2.91 3.66
N ARG A 26 2.15 2.90 4.98
CA ARG A 26 2.15 1.68 5.82
C ARG A 26 0.79 1.53 6.46
N LEU A 27 0.06 0.48 6.08
CA LEU A 27 -1.29 0.20 6.57
C LEU A 27 -1.33 -1.15 7.29
N PRO A 28 -2.16 -1.30 8.34
CA PRO A 28 -2.33 -2.56 9.03
C PRO A 28 -3.05 -3.59 8.16
N PHE A 29 -2.69 -4.87 8.28
CA PHE A 29 -3.45 -5.96 7.69
C PHE A 29 -4.76 -6.21 8.50
N PRO A 30 -5.89 -6.52 7.83
CA PRO A 30 -6.07 -6.58 6.37
C PRO A 30 -6.26 -5.19 5.78
N THR A 31 -5.70 -4.98 4.59
CA THR A 31 -5.92 -3.77 3.77
C THR A 31 -5.94 -4.18 2.30
N ASP A 32 -6.62 -3.40 1.47
CA ASP A 32 -6.65 -3.57 0.02
C ASP A 32 -6.06 -2.36 -0.74
N LEU A 33 -6.13 -2.41 -2.08
CA LEU A 33 -5.65 -1.33 -2.94
C LEU A 33 -6.41 -0.01 -2.73
N ASN A 34 -7.72 -0.06 -2.49
CA ASN A 34 -8.54 1.14 -2.33
C ASN A 34 -8.22 1.87 -1.03
N ASP A 35 -7.83 1.16 0.03
CA ASP A 35 -7.36 1.76 1.27
C ASP A 35 -6.10 2.61 1.03
N PHE A 36 -5.15 2.06 0.28
CA PHE A 36 -3.92 2.75 -0.12
C PHE A 36 -4.21 3.98 -0.99
N VAL A 37 -5.06 3.84 -2.02
CA VAL A 37 -5.47 4.96 -2.87
C VAL A 37 -6.18 6.03 -2.05
N SER A 38 -7.01 5.64 -1.08
CA SER A 38 -7.72 6.57 -0.19
C SER A 38 -6.76 7.31 0.74
N ALA A 39 -5.78 6.61 1.32
CA ALA A 39 -4.71 7.19 2.12
C ALA A 39 -3.89 8.23 1.31
N ALA A 40 -3.64 7.94 0.03
CA ALA A 40 -3.02 8.87 -0.91
C ALA A 40 -3.91 10.07 -1.33
N GLY A 41 -5.10 10.21 -0.76
CA GLY A 41 -6.04 11.28 -1.08
C GLY A 41 -6.83 11.06 -2.37
N ARG A 42 -6.87 9.81 -2.85
CA ARG A 42 -7.47 9.39 -4.12
C ARG A 42 -6.69 9.85 -5.36
N PHE A 43 -7.12 9.36 -6.51
CA PHE A 43 -6.67 9.85 -7.82
C PHE A 43 -7.04 11.32 -8.02
N THR A 44 -6.29 12.02 -8.86
CA THR A 44 -6.73 13.32 -9.40
C THR A 44 -7.62 13.10 -10.62
N ASP A 45 -8.30 14.16 -11.07
CA ASP A 45 -9.22 14.09 -12.23
C ASP A 45 -8.48 13.83 -13.56
N GLN A 46 -7.15 13.90 -13.58
CA GLN A 46 -6.32 13.64 -14.76
C GLN A 46 -5.78 12.20 -14.80
N ALA A 47 -6.11 11.36 -13.82
CA ALA A 47 -5.58 10.01 -13.73
C ALA A 47 -6.22 9.09 -14.79
N ASN A 48 -5.39 8.38 -15.56
CA ASN A 48 -5.87 7.29 -16.40
C ASN A 48 -6.05 6.02 -15.57
N LEU A 49 -7.28 5.70 -15.22
CA LEU A 49 -7.61 4.53 -14.40
C LEU A 49 -7.49 3.19 -15.16
N ASN A 50 -7.37 3.21 -16.49
CA ASN A 50 -7.23 2.00 -17.30
C ASN A 50 -5.79 1.47 -17.36
N GLY A 51 -4.80 2.23 -16.84
CA GLY A 51 -3.38 1.90 -16.89
C GLY A 51 -2.77 1.58 -15.53
N LEU A 52 -3.57 1.12 -14.56
CA LEU A 52 -3.09 0.86 -13.20
C LEU A 52 -2.13 -0.34 -13.17
N ASN A 53 -0.95 -0.16 -12.58
CA ASN A 53 0.04 -1.20 -12.38
C ASN A 53 0.24 -1.50 -10.89
N LEU A 54 0.16 -2.77 -10.52
CA LEU A 54 0.44 -3.26 -9.17
C LEU A 54 1.56 -4.30 -9.23
N ALA A 55 2.67 -4.01 -8.55
CA ALA A 55 3.80 -4.90 -8.49
C ALA A 55 4.18 -5.18 -7.03
N GLN A 56 4.44 -6.46 -6.72
CA GLN A 56 5.00 -6.88 -5.45
C GLN A 56 6.41 -7.42 -5.70
N ILE A 57 7.39 -6.99 -4.90
CA ILE A 57 8.70 -7.64 -4.91
C ILE A 57 8.53 -9.03 -4.30
N VAL A 58 8.73 -10.06 -5.11
CA VAL A 58 8.73 -11.45 -4.65
C VAL A 58 10.17 -11.86 -4.40
N TYR A 59 10.54 -11.98 -3.13
CA TYR A 59 11.82 -12.58 -2.75
C TYR A 59 11.74 -14.10 -2.90
N MET A 60 12.66 -14.69 -3.64
CA MET A 60 12.79 -16.15 -3.71
C MET A 60 13.34 -16.66 -2.38
N VAL A 61 12.57 -17.51 -1.70
CA VAL A 61 13.04 -18.24 -0.51
C VAL A 61 13.42 -19.65 -0.95
N ILE A 62 14.73 -19.94 -1.02
CA ILE A 62 15.19 -21.32 -1.22
C ILE A 62 14.93 -22.07 0.10
N ARG A 63 13.94 -22.96 0.08
CA ARG A 63 13.70 -23.92 1.17
C ARG A 63 14.65 -25.10 0.95
N SER A 64 15.46 -25.42 1.96
CA SER A 64 16.21 -26.68 2.02
C SER A 64 15.32 -27.82 2.53
#